data_AF-A0A077N521-F1
#
_entry.id   AF-A0A077N521-F1
#
_cell.length_a   1.000
_cell.length_b   1.000
_cell.length_c   1.000
_cell.angle_alpha   90.00
_cell.angle_beta   90.00
_cell.angle_gamma   90.00
#
_symmetry.space_group_name_H-M   'P 1'
#
loop_
_entity.id
_entity.type
_entity.pdbx_description
1 polymer ?
#
loop_
_entity_poly.entity_id
_entity_poly.type
_entity_poly.pdbx_seq_one_letter_code
_entity_poly.pdbx_strand_id
1 'polypeptide(L)' 'MKLNSRQIETAKSKDRPYKLADGGGLYLEITACGSKYW' A
#
# COMPACT_ATOMS: atom_id res chain seq x y z
N MET A 1 -6.03 -3.39 -11.00
CA MET A 1 -6.73 -2.09 -10.88
C MET A 1 -5.72 -1.11 -10.31
N LYS A 2 -5.63 0.11 -10.85
CA LYS A 2 -4.68 1.11 -10.36
C LYS A 2 -5.17 1.71 -9.05
N LEU A 3 -4.26 1.97 -8.11
CA LEU A 3 -4.55 2.69 -6.88
C LEU A 3 -4.80 4.17 -7.18
N ASN A 4 -5.65 4.78 -6.38
CA ASN A 4 -5.83 6.22 -6.35
C ASN A 4 -5.29 6.83 -5.05
N SER A 5 -5.14 8.15 -5.02
CA SER A 5 -4.61 8.88 -3.87
C SER A 5 -5.37 8.60 -2.58
N ARG A 6 -6.70 8.51 -2.64
CA ARG A 6 -7.53 8.22 -1.46
C ARG A 6 -7.25 6.83 -0.89
N GLN A 7 -7.06 5.82 -1.74
CA GLN A 7 -6.70 4.46 -1.30
C GLN A 7 -5.32 4.44 -0.64
N ILE A 8 -4.36 5.18 -1.19
CA ILE A 8 -3.01 5.31 -0.64
C ILE A 8 -3.05 6.01 0.71
N GLU A 9 -3.74 7.15 0.83
CA GLU A 9 -3.87 7.94 2.06
C GLU A 9 -4.53 7.15 3.19
N THR A 10 -5.62 6.45 2.86
CA THR A 10 -6.43 5.71 3.86
C THR A 10 -5.85 4.34 4.24
N ALA A 11 -4.86 3.82 3.50
CA ALA A 11 -4.18 2.57 3.85
C ALA A 11 -3.54 2.65 5.25
N LYS A 12 -3.95 1.74 6.14
CA LYS A 12 -3.48 1.62 7.53
C LYS A 12 -2.48 0.49 7.67
N SER A 13 -1.54 0.62 8.60
CA SER A 13 -0.70 -0.51 9.00
C SER A 13 -1.54 -1.65 9.56
N LYS A 14 -0.96 -2.86 9.48
CA LYS A 14 -1.48 -4.10 10.05
C LYS A 14 -0.37 -4.78 10.84
N ASP A 15 -0.68 -5.87 11.54
CA ASP A 15 0.30 -6.65 12.30
C ASP A 15 1.46 -7.18 11.45
N ARG A 16 1.23 -7.35 10.14
CA ARG A 16 2.26 -7.76 9.17
C ARG A 16 2.27 -6.84 7.96
N PRO A 17 3.44 -6.60 7.35
CA PRO A 17 3.53 -5.89 6.08
C PRO A 17 2.63 -6.51 5.01
N TYR A 18 2.03 -5.67 4.19
CA TYR A 18 1.16 -6.12 3.11
C TYR A 18 1.29 -5.23 1.88
N LYS A 19 0.91 -5.77 0.72
CA LYS A 19 1.03 -5.11 -0.58
C LYS A 19 -0.35 -4.72 -1.12
N LEU A 20 -0.45 -3.53 -1.69
CA LEU A 20 -1.59 -3.06 -2.47
C LEU A 20 -1.16 -2.95 -3.93
N ALA A 21 -1.74 -3.75 -4.83
CA ALA A 21 -1.34 -3.74 -6.24
C ALA A 21 -1.81 -2.46 -6.95
N ASP A 22 -0.90 -1.81 -7.67
CA ASP A 22 -1.16 -0.62 -8.52
C ASP A 22 -1.25 -0.98 -10.02
N GLY A 23 -0.89 -2.21 -10.38
CA GLY A 23 -0.94 -2.72 -11.75
C GLY A 23 0.44 -2.74 -12.42
N GLY A 24 0.58 -3.50 -13.50
CA GLY A 24 1.85 -3.63 -14.22
C GLY A 24 3.00 -4.22 -13.38
N GLY A 25 2.69 -4.92 -12.28
CA GLY A 25 3.68 -5.43 -11.33
C GLY A 25 4.06 -4.45 -10.21
N LEU A 26 3.64 -3.18 -10.29
CA LEU A 26 3.84 -2.20 -9.22
C LEU A 26 2.88 -2.45 -8.05
N TYR A 27 3.37 -2.21 -6.83
CA TYR A 27 2.57 -2.28 -5.62
C TYR A 27 3.00 -1.21 -4.62
N LEU A 28 2.14 -0.91 -3.66
CA LEU A 28 2.48 -0.14 -2.48
C LEU A 28 2.62 -1.10 -1.28
N GLU A 29 3.80 -1.18 -0.68
CA GLU A 29 4.03 -1.89 0.57
C GLU A 29 3.70 -1.00 1.76
N ILE A 30 2.86 -1.50 2.64
CA ILE A 30 2.53 -0.86 3.92
C ILE A 30 3.21 -1.66 5.01
N THR A 31 4.10 -1.03 5.76
CA THR A 31 4.79 -1.68 6.88
C THR A 31 3.92 -1.72 8.14
N ALA A 32 4.27 -2.57 9.09
CA ALA A 32 3.60 -2.60 10.40
C ALA A 32 3.74 -1.26 11.16
N CYS A 33 4.82 -0.50 10.89
CA CYS A 33 5.04 0.83 11.47
C CYS A 33 4.30 1.96 10.76
N GLY A 34 3.58 1.67 9.66
CA GLY A 34 2.79 2.65 8.92
C GLY A 34 3.51 3.37 7.78
N SER A 35 4.79 3.08 7.55
CA SER A 35 5.51 3.55 6.36
C SER A 35 4.93 2.95 5.09
N LYS A 36 5.01 3.70 3.99
CA LYS A 36 4.47 3.32 2.68
C LYS A 36 5.59 3.40 1.64
N TYR A 37 5.82 2.32 0.89
CA TYR A 37 6.88 2.21 -0.13
C TYR A 37 6.31 1.72 -1.45
N TRP A 38 6.79 2.25 -2.57
CA TRP A 38 6.45 1.77 -3.92
C TRP A 38 7.41 0.67 -4.37
#